data_AF-A0A7J6PRF9-F1
#
_entry.id   AF-A0A7J6PRF9-F1
#
_cell.length_a   1.000
_cell.length_b   1.000
_cell.length_c   1.000
_cell.angle_alpha   90.00
_cell.angle_beta   90.00
_cell.angle_gamma   90.00
#
_symmetry.space_group_name_H-M   'P 1'
#
loop_
_entity.id
_entity.type
_entity.pdbx_description
1 polymer ?
#
loop_
_entity_poly.entity_id
_entity_poly.type
_entity_poly.pdbx_seq_one_letter_code
_entity_poly.pdbx_strand_id
1 'polypeptide(L)'
;MPEAESRKRALDTDKVKSGPPEVIYGDSKIEVAGLSDPSEVPLARTFDESGLRKSLKEYLKEKFSTPSAIQAACWPLLLSGLDVVGVAETGSGKTLGFALPFMSKAMHKGDDGMMMVLSPTRELARQIHEVIVDVDKKKQKLPSICLYGGTPKWEQQKQLRAEKPRMVIGTPGRVL
;
A
#
# COMPACT_ATOMS: atom_id res chain seq x y z
N MET A 1 -48.55 19.80 -39.70
CA MET A 1 -47.51 20.16 -38.71
C MET A 1 -48.13 20.05 -37.33
N PRO A 2 -47.79 19.04 -36.52
CA PRO A 2 -48.07 19.04 -35.09
C PRO A 2 -46.82 19.43 -34.30
N GLU A 3 -47.02 20.22 -33.26
CA GLU A 3 -46.03 20.83 -32.38
C GLU A 3 -45.17 19.78 -31.66
N ALA A 4 -43.85 20.01 -31.66
CA ALA A 4 -42.89 19.22 -30.91
C ALA A 4 -43.00 19.58 -29.42
N GLU A 5 -43.66 18.73 -28.63
CA GLU A 5 -43.59 18.77 -27.17
C GLU A 5 -42.14 18.58 -26.71
N SER A 6 -41.54 19.70 -26.27
CA SER A 6 -40.26 19.74 -25.59
C SER A 6 -40.37 19.06 -24.23
N ARG A 7 -40.15 17.75 -24.18
CA ARG A 7 -39.87 17.02 -22.93
C ARG A 7 -38.52 17.46 -22.40
N LYS A 8 -38.50 18.55 -21.62
CA LYS A 8 -37.42 18.83 -20.68
C LYS A 8 -37.38 17.67 -19.69
N ARG A 9 -36.45 16.73 -19.89
CA ARG A 9 -35.98 15.87 -18.80
C ARG A 9 -35.45 16.82 -17.73
N ALA A 10 -36.21 17.00 -16.66
CA ALA A 10 -35.65 17.50 -15.43
C ALA A 10 -34.49 16.57 -15.09
N LEU A 11 -33.26 17.09 -15.16
CA LEU A 11 -32.16 16.46 -14.48
C LEU A 11 -32.55 16.45 -13.01
N ASP A 12 -32.74 15.26 -12.48
CA ASP A 12 -32.86 15.01 -11.06
C ASP A 12 -31.58 15.55 -10.39
N THR A 13 -31.66 16.77 -9.88
CA THR A 13 -30.57 17.49 -9.22
C THR A 13 -30.36 17.03 -7.77
N ASP A 14 -31.07 16.01 -7.31
CA ASP A 14 -31.00 15.53 -5.92
C ASP A 14 -29.99 14.41 -5.68
N LYS A 15 -29.18 14.02 -6.69
CA LYS A 15 -27.88 13.41 -6.39
C LYS A 15 -26.90 14.50 -5.98
N VAL A 16 -27.06 14.98 -4.74
CA VAL A 16 -25.96 15.56 -3.99
C VAL A 16 -24.78 14.61 -4.17
N LYS A 17 -23.72 15.08 -4.85
CA LYS A 17 -22.43 14.42 -4.88
C LYS A 17 -21.91 14.45 -3.44
N SER A 18 -22.39 13.53 -2.59
CA SER A 18 -21.82 13.33 -1.28
C SER A 18 -20.34 13.05 -1.51
N GLY A 19 -19.48 13.78 -0.80
CA GLY A 19 -18.04 13.54 -0.85
C GLY A 19 -17.70 12.08 -0.51
N PRO A 20 -16.43 11.69 -0.63
CA PRO A 20 -16.02 10.37 -0.17
C PRO A 20 -16.49 10.15 1.28
N PRO A 21 -17.01 8.96 1.62
CA PRO A 21 -17.42 8.66 2.98
C PRO A 21 -16.26 8.89 3.94
N GLU A 22 -16.58 9.52 5.05
CA GLU A 22 -15.64 9.86 6.11
C GLU A 22 -15.80 8.88 7.27
N VAL A 23 -14.69 8.32 7.74
CA VAL A 23 -14.65 7.45 8.91
C VAL A 23 -13.59 7.92 9.88
N ILE A 24 -13.95 7.96 11.17
CA ILE A 24 -13.02 8.31 12.25
C ILE A 24 -12.27 7.06 12.72
N TYR A 25 -10.95 7.17 12.79
CA TYR A 25 -10.04 6.14 13.27
C TYR A 25 -9.07 6.76 14.28
N GLY A 26 -9.32 6.53 15.57
CA GLY A 26 -8.63 7.27 16.63
C GLY A 26 -8.84 8.78 16.44
N ASP A 27 -7.75 9.54 16.37
CA ASP A 27 -7.77 10.99 16.11
C ASP A 27 -7.68 11.34 14.61
N SER A 28 -7.64 10.34 13.73
CA SER A 28 -7.49 10.53 12.29
C SER A 28 -8.84 10.45 11.57
N LYS A 29 -8.99 11.32 10.58
CA LYS A 29 -10.08 11.29 9.61
C LYS A 29 -9.63 10.53 8.36
N ILE A 30 -10.37 9.49 7.98
CA ILE A 30 -10.12 8.69 6.77
C ILE A 30 -11.22 8.97 5.76
N GLU A 31 -10.83 9.33 4.54
CA GLU A 31 -11.73 9.48 3.41
C GLU A 31 -11.37 8.42 2.35
N VAL A 32 -12.34 7.62 1.92
CA VAL A 32 -12.13 6.60 0.87
C VAL A 32 -13.04 6.90 -0.31
N ALA A 33 -12.46 7.41 -1.40
CA ALA A 33 -13.18 7.68 -2.63
C ALA A 33 -13.61 6.38 -3.33
N GLY A 34 -14.77 6.40 -3.99
CA GLY A 34 -15.32 5.26 -4.72
C GLY A 34 -16.33 4.42 -3.94
N LEU A 35 -16.51 4.69 -2.64
CA LEU A 35 -17.59 4.17 -1.81
C LEU A 35 -18.61 5.29 -1.54
N SER A 36 -19.85 4.91 -1.25
CA SER A 36 -20.92 5.86 -0.88
C SER A 36 -21.35 5.76 0.58
N ASP A 37 -21.17 4.61 1.22
CA ASP A 37 -21.55 4.37 2.60
C ASP A 37 -20.29 4.25 3.50
N PRO A 38 -20.15 5.07 4.56
CA PRO A 38 -19.06 4.95 5.53
C PRO A 38 -18.93 3.58 6.21
N SER A 39 -20.04 2.84 6.36
CA SER A 39 -20.05 1.50 6.95
C SER A 39 -19.42 0.45 6.03
N GLU A 40 -19.32 0.73 4.73
CA GLU A 40 -18.70 -0.15 3.74
C GLU A 40 -17.18 0.05 3.65
N VAL A 41 -16.63 1.08 4.30
CA VAL A 41 -15.18 1.34 4.27
C VAL A 41 -14.46 0.21 5.03
N PRO A 42 -13.68 -0.64 4.33
CA PRO A 42 -13.03 -1.75 5.00
C PRO A 42 -11.85 -1.21 5.84
N LEU A 43 -11.94 -1.38 7.15
CA LEU A 43 -10.90 -0.95 8.09
C LEU A 43 -10.44 -2.11 8.96
N ALA A 44 -9.14 -2.38 8.94
CA ALA A 44 -8.51 -3.27 9.88
C ALA A 44 -8.20 -2.52 11.18
N ARG A 45 -9.10 -2.58 12.18
CA ARG A 45 -8.95 -1.86 13.45
C ARG A 45 -7.97 -2.53 14.39
N THR A 46 -7.73 -3.81 14.19
CA THR A 46 -6.72 -4.58 14.92
C THR A 46 -5.76 -5.27 13.94
N PHE A 47 -4.58 -5.66 14.43
CA PHE A 47 -3.67 -6.48 13.61
C PHE A 47 -4.31 -7.82 13.23
N ASP A 48 -5.23 -8.36 14.03
CA ASP A 48 -5.90 -9.62 13.72
C ASP A 48 -6.90 -9.49 12.57
N GLU A 49 -7.56 -8.34 12.43
CA GLU A 49 -8.47 -8.00 11.32
C GLU A 49 -7.76 -7.65 10.01
N SER A 50 -6.43 -7.42 10.03
CA SER A 50 -5.66 -6.94 8.87
C SER A 50 -5.67 -7.82 7.61
N GLY A 51 -6.12 -9.07 7.71
CA GLY A 51 -5.99 -10.05 6.62
C GLY A 51 -4.54 -10.50 6.34
N LEU A 52 -3.56 -9.98 7.08
CA LEU A 52 -2.15 -10.35 6.91
C LEU A 52 -1.86 -11.77 7.44
N ARG A 53 -0.75 -12.35 6.98
CA ARG A 53 -0.25 -13.62 7.53
C ARG A 53 0.13 -13.51 9.01
N LYS A 54 -0.01 -14.63 9.72
CA LYS A 54 0.26 -14.73 11.16
C LYS A 54 1.63 -14.16 11.57
N SER A 55 2.69 -14.51 10.84
CA SER A 55 4.05 -14.03 11.11
C SER A 55 4.21 -12.50 11.00
N LEU A 56 3.48 -11.86 10.08
CA LEU A 56 3.48 -10.41 9.92
C LEU A 56 2.66 -9.73 11.02
N LYS A 57 1.55 -10.34 11.43
CA LYS A 57 0.76 -9.87 12.58
C LYS A 57 1.57 -9.94 13.88
N GLU A 58 2.31 -11.02 14.09
CA GLU A 58 3.22 -11.18 15.24
C GLU A 58 4.31 -10.11 15.24
N TYR A 59 4.97 -9.88 14.10
CA TYR A 59 5.92 -8.77 13.94
C TYR A 59 5.31 -7.41 14.32
N LEU A 60 4.09 -7.13 13.86
CA LEU A 60 3.41 -5.88 14.16
C LEU A 60 3.08 -5.75 15.65
N LYS A 61 2.54 -6.81 16.27
CA LYS A 61 2.20 -6.84 17.70
C LYS A 61 3.41 -6.68 18.62
N GLU A 62 4.59 -7.09 18.19
CA GLU A 62 5.84 -6.87 18.94
C GLU A 62 6.30 -5.41 18.91
N LYS A 63 5.96 -4.66 17.85
CA LYS A 63 6.51 -3.31 17.60
C LYS A 63 5.52 -2.16 17.82
N PHE A 64 4.23 -2.45 17.74
CA PHE A 64 3.18 -1.44 17.72
C PHE A 64 1.98 -1.89 18.55
N SER A 65 1.23 -0.94 19.09
CA SER A 65 0.00 -1.24 19.85
C SER A 65 -1.20 -1.50 18.93
N THR A 66 -1.33 -0.70 17.87
CA THR A 66 -2.46 -0.74 16.92
C THR A 66 -2.01 -0.34 15.51
N PRO A 67 -2.76 -0.71 14.47
CA PRO A 67 -2.51 -0.21 13.11
C PRO A 67 -2.63 1.31 13.05
N SER A 68 -1.78 1.98 12.27
CA SER A 68 -2.00 3.39 11.95
C SER A 68 -3.20 3.57 11.01
N ALA A 69 -3.77 4.78 10.93
CA ALA A 69 -4.94 5.05 10.09
C ALA A 69 -4.73 4.66 8.61
N ILE A 70 -3.57 5.01 8.04
CA ILE A 70 -3.25 4.66 6.64
C ILE A 70 -3.05 3.14 6.46
N GLN A 71 -2.51 2.45 7.46
CA GLN A 71 -2.36 0.99 7.43
C GLN A 71 -3.72 0.29 7.49
N ALA A 72 -4.58 0.70 8.44
CA ALA A 72 -5.91 0.15 8.65
C ALA A 72 -6.78 0.23 7.39
N ALA A 73 -6.69 1.33 6.65
CA ALA A 73 -7.41 1.52 5.39
C ALA A 73 -6.76 0.79 4.21
N CYS A 74 -5.44 0.88 4.04
CA CYS A 74 -4.79 0.34 2.85
C CYS A 74 -4.73 -1.20 2.82
N TRP A 75 -4.54 -1.88 3.96
CA TRP A 75 -4.36 -3.33 3.97
C TRP A 75 -5.52 -4.12 3.35
N PRO A 76 -6.79 -3.93 3.77
CA PRO A 76 -7.89 -4.71 3.18
C PRO A 76 -8.10 -4.40 1.70
N LEU A 77 -7.88 -3.15 1.27
CA LEU A 77 -8.00 -2.75 -0.13
C LEU A 77 -6.91 -3.40 -1.00
N LEU A 78 -5.65 -3.31 -0.58
CA LEU A 78 -4.51 -3.88 -1.30
C LEU A 78 -4.54 -5.42 -1.33
N LEU A 79 -4.96 -6.05 -0.23
CA LEU A 79 -5.14 -7.51 -0.18
C LEU A 79 -6.26 -7.99 -1.11
N SER A 80 -7.24 -7.14 -1.40
CA SER A 80 -8.31 -7.40 -2.38
C SER A 80 -7.87 -7.18 -3.84
N GLY A 81 -6.62 -6.76 -4.07
CA GLY A 81 -6.06 -6.55 -5.40
C GLY A 81 -6.47 -5.22 -6.05
N LEU A 82 -6.96 -4.26 -5.28
CA LEU A 82 -7.31 -2.93 -5.77
C LEU A 82 -6.09 -2.01 -5.85
N ASP A 83 -6.12 -1.09 -6.80
CA ASP A 83 -5.17 0.02 -6.87
C ASP A 83 -5.56 1.10 -5.85
N VAL A 84 -4.57 1.61 -5.11
CA VAL A 84 -4.79 2.53 -3.99
C VAL A 84 -3.89 3.76 -4.11
N VAL A 85 -4.49 4.94 -3.98
CA VAL A 85 -3.78 6.20 -3.75
C VAL A 85 -3.88 6.55 -2.27
N GLY A 86 -2.79 6.35 -1.52
CA GLY A 86 -2.73 6.64 -0.10
C GLY A 86 -2.11 8.01 0.18
N VAL A 87 -2.90 8.96 0.69
CA VAL A 87 -2.42 10.28 1.10
C VAL A 87 -2.33 10.34 2.62
N ALA A 88 -1.11 10.47 3.14
CA ALA A 88 -0.86 10.63 4.56
C ALA A 88 0.50 11.31 4.78
N GLU A 89 0.72 11.90 5.94
CA GLU A 89 1.99 12.56 6.30
C GLU A 89 3.17 11.60 6.40
N THR A 90 4.40 12.11 6.34
CA THR A 90 5.61 11.31 6.60
C THR A 90 5.58 10.79 8.04
N GLY A 91 6.04 9.55 8.26
CA GLY A 91 5.98 8.92 9.59
C GLY A 91 4.67 8.19 9.90
N SER A 92 3.60 8.39 9.12
CA SER A 92 2.29 7.71 9.31
C SER A 92 2.29 6.18 9.09
N GLY A 93 3.43 5.57 8.74
CA GLY A 93 3.55 4.14 8.54
C GLY A 93 3.20 3.63 7.14
N LYS A 94 3.16 4.50 6.12
CA LYS A 94 2.88 4.17 4.71
C LYS A 94 3.70 3.00 4.16
N THR A 95 4.97 2.89 4.53
CA THR A 95 5.86 1.82 4.06
C THR A 95 5.32 0.43 4.41
N LEU A 96 4.89 0.23 5.65
CA LEU A 96 4.23 -1.02 6.08
C LEU A 96 2.82 -1.14 5.50
N GLY A 97 2.17 -0.01 5.21
CA GLY A 97 0.88 0.05 4.51
C GLY A 97 0.90 -0.66 3.16
N PHE A 98 1.90 -0.40 2.31
CA PHE A 98 2.00 -1.05 1.00
C PHE A 98 2.83 -2.35 1.00
N ALA A 99 3.85 -2.47 1.85
CA ALA A 99 4.77 -3.62 1.79
C ALA A 99 4.15 -4.90 2.36
N LEU A 100 3.40 -4.81 3.47
CA LEU A 100 2.88 -5.99 4.16
C LEU A 100 1.82 -6.75 3.35
N PRO A 101 0.89 -6.11 2.61
CA PRO A 101 -0.01 -6.84 1.71
C PRO A 101 0.73 -7.68 0.68
N PHE A 102 1.76 -7.11 0.04
CA PHE A 102 2.61 -7.85 -0.90
C PHE A 102 3.32 -9.02 -0.21
N MET A 103 4.00 -8.77 0.92
CA MET A 103 4.72 -9.83 1.66
C MET A 103 3.76 -10.95 2.08
N SER A 104 2.55 -10.60 2.55
CA SER A 104 1.51 -11.57 2.93
C SER A 104 1.17 -12.51 1.77
N LYS A 105 0.99 -11.95 0.56
CA LYS A 105 0.71 -12.70 -0.67
C LYS A 105 1.92 -13.51 -1.15
N ALA A 106 3.10 -12.90 -1.21
CA ALA A 106 4.33 -13.49 -1.74
C ALA A 106 4.83 -14.69 -0.92
N MET A 107 4.40 -14.82 0.33
CA MET A 107 4.70 -15.99 1.17
C MET A 107 3.82 -17.22 0.86
N HIS A 108 2.83 -17.13 -0.04
CA HIS A 108 2.07 -18.30 -0.47
C HIS A 108 2.93 -19.25 -1.30
N LYS A 109 2.75 -20.55 -1.08
CA LYS A 109 3.51 -21.57 -1.80
C LYS A 109 3.17 -21.49 -3.29
N GLY A 110 4.19 -21.32 -4.12
CA GLY A 110 4.03 -21.19 -5.58
C GLY A 110 3.84 -19.76 -6.07
N ASP A 111 3.76 -18.76 -5.19
CA ASP A 111 3.74 -17.35 -5.62
C ASP A 111 5.14 -16.90 -6.05
N ASP A 112 5.24 -16.36 -7.26
CA ASP A 112 6.46 -15.81 -7.89
C ASP A 112 6.40 -14.29 -8.10
N GLY A 113 5.38 -13.62 -7.54
CA GLY A 113 5.17 -12.18 -7.66
C GLY A 113 6.35 -11.34 -7.15
N MET A 114 6.61 -10.22 -7.82
CA MET A 114 7.65 -9.26 -7.44
C MET A 114 7.03 -7.90 -7.08
N MET A 115 7.69 -7.18 -6.17
CA MET A 115 7.33 -5.81 -5.83
C MET A 115 8.43 -4.85 -6.30
N MET A 116 8.04 -3.75 -6.91
CA MET A 116 8.92 -2.65 -7.22
C MET A 116 8.43 -1.38 -6.53
N VAL A 117 9.32 -0.71 -5.80
CA VAL A 117 9.04 0.55 -5.10
C VAL A 117 9.94 1.62 -5.68
N LEU A 118 9.35 2.63 -6.30
CA LEU A 118 10.07 3.78 -6.83
C LEU A 118 10.04 4.92 -5.82
N SER A 119 11.22 5.46 -5.51
CA SER A 119 11.42 6.57 -4.58
C SER A 119 12.13 7.72 -5.29
N PRO A 120 11.76 8.99 -5.04
CA PRO A 120 12.38 10.15 -5.69
C PRO A 120 13.83 10.36 -5.29
N THR A 121 14.23 9.97 -4.08
CA THR A 121 15.60 10.17 -3.57
C THR A 121 16.23 8.87 -3.10
N ARG A 122 17.57 8.86 -3.04
CA ARG A 122 18.36 7.71 -2.59
C ARG A 122 18.12 7.43 -1.11
N GLU A 123 18.02 8.50 -0.33
CA GLU A 123 17.85 8.49 1.11
C GLU A 123 16.51 7.85 1.46
N LEU A 124 15.43 8.25 0.78
CA LEU A 124 14.11 7.67 0.99
C LEU A 124 14.04 6.22 0.48
N ALA A 125 14.70 5.88 -0.62
CA ALA A 125 14.79 4.49 -1.09
C ALA A 125 15.47 3.59 -0.05
N ARG A 126 16.57 4.06 0.56
CA ARG A 126 17.27 3.34 1.62
C ARG A 126 16.39 3.18 2.87
N GLN A 127 15.70 4.23 3.30
CA GLN A 127 14.79 4.17 4.45
C GLN A 127 13.67 3.14 4.25
N ILE A 128 13.06 3.12 3.06
CA ILE A 128 12.03 2.14 2.70
C ILE A 128 12.61 0.71 2.74
N HIS A 129 13.78 0.52 2.14
CA HIS A 129 14.45 -0.78 2.10
C HIS A 129 14.80 -1.29 3.50
N GLU A 130 15.25 -0.42 4.40
CA GLU A 130 15.56 -0.79 5.80
C GLU A 130 14.34 -1.29 6.56
N VAL A 131 13.19 -0.64 6.39
CA VAL A 131 11.92 -1.11 6.96
C VAL A 131 11.57 -2.50 6.42
N ILE A 132 11.69 -2.71 5.11
CA ILE A 132 11.38 -4.01 4.47
C ILE A 132 12.32 -5.11 4.97
N VAL A 133 13.62 -4.83 5.07
CA VAL A 133 14.62 -5.78 5.60
C VAL A 133 14.33 -6.12 7.06
N ASP A 134 13.93 -5.15 7.88
CA ASP A 134 13.57 -5.38 9.28
C ASP A 134 12.36 -6.33 9.44
N VAL A 135 11.37 -6.23 8.55
CA VAL A 135 10.24 -7.19 8.51
C VAL A 135 10.73 -8.58 8.07
N ASP A 136 11.58 -8.68 7.04
CA ASP A 136 12.04 -9.96 6.48
C ASP A 136 12.98 -10.74 7.43
N LYS A 137 13.69 -10.05 8.36
CA LYS A 137 14.53 -10.69 9.40
C LYS A 137 13.79 -11.75 10.22
N LYS A 138 12.46 -11.71 10.28
CA LYS A 138 11.59 -12.75 10.87
C LYS A 138 11.45 -14.01 9.98
N LYS A 139 12.39 -14.24 9.06
CA LYS A 139 12.47 -15.41 8.16
C LYS A 139 11.30 -15.52 7.18
N GLN A 140 10.82 -14.39 6.63
CA GLN A 140 9.78 -14.42 5.59
C GLN A 140 10.32 -14.97 4.26
N LYS A 141 11.66 -14.96 4.07
CA LYS A 141 12.37 -15.46 2.89
C LYS A 141 12.02 -14.66 1.64
N LEU A 142 11.84 -13.34 1.79
CA LEU A 142 11.56 -12.42 0.69
C LEU A 142 12.71 -11.41 0.57
N PRO A 143 13.86 -11.80 0.01
CA PRO A 143 15.00 -10.92 -0.13
C PRO A 143 14.65 -9.65 -0.91
N SER A 144 15.24 -8.52 -0.50
CA SER A 144 15.02 -7.22 -1.12
C SER A 144 16.33 -6.52 -1.44
N ILE A 145 16.35 -5.74 -2.51
CA ILE A 145 17.52 -4.94 -2.93
C ILE A 145 17.14 -3.47 -3.05
N CYS A 146 18.09 -2.57 -2.78
CA CYS A 146 17.96 -1.14 -2.99
C CYS A 146 18.86 -0.66 -4.14
N LEU A 147 18.26 -0.10 -5.19
CA LEU A 147 18.92 0.33 -6.43
C LEU A 147 18.88 1.84 -6.58
N TYR A 148 20.04 2.48 -6.52
CA TYR A 148 20.17 3.94 -6.67
C TYR A 148 21.49 4.38 -7.31
N GLY A 149 21.51 5.63 -7.79
CA GLY A 149 22.68 6.29 -8.39
C GLY A 149 23.86 6.54 -7.42
N GLY A 150 25.05 6.83 -7.95
CA GLY A 150 26.23 7.17 -7.12
C GLY A 150 27.03 5.97 -6.62
N THR A 151 26.66 4.75 -7.00
CA THR A 151 27.46 3.52 -6.85
C THR A 151 27.68 2.85 -8.21
N PRO A 152 28.75 2.07 -8.42
CA PRO A 152 28.97 1.35 -9.67
C PRO A 152 27.80 0.40 -9.99
N LYS A 153 27.29 0.46 -11.24
CA LYS A 153 26.16 -0.40 -11.67
C LYS A 153 26.49 -1.89 -11.53
N TRP A 154 27.73 -2.28 -11.79
CA TRP A 154 28.14 -3.69 -11.80
C TRP A 154 28.05 -4.35 -10.41
N GLU A 155 28.23 -3.60 -9.32
CA GLU A 155 28.10 -4.12 -7.95
C GLU A 155 26.65 -4.48 -7.64
N GLN A 156 25.72 -3.56 -7.92
CA GLN A 156 24.29 -3.79 -7.76
C GLN A 156 23.79 -4.91 -8.69
N GLN A 157 24.31 -5.02 -9.90
CA GLN A 157 24.01 -6.14 -10.81
C GLN A 157 24.52 -7.49 -10.26
N LYS A 158 25.72 -7.51 -9.66
CA LYS A 158 26.26 -8.71 -9.03
C LYS A 158 25.39 -9.14 -7.85
N GLN A 159 24.98 -8.18 -7.02
CA GLN A 159 24.08 -8.41 -5.89
C GLN A 159 22.72 -8.96 -6.36
N LEU A 160 22.12 -8.33 -7.37
CA LEU A 160 20.84 -8.77 -7.94
C LEU A 160 20.89 -10.23 -8.41
N ARG A 161 21.98 -10.63 -9.11
CA ARG A 161 22.19 -12.01 -9.57
C ARG A 161 22.39 -13.01 -8.43
N ALA A 162 23.12 -12.60 -7.39
CA ALA A 162 23.43 -13.45 -6.25
C ALA A 162 22.21 -13.68 -5.34
N GLU A 163 21.49 -12.61 -5.01
CA GLU A 163 20.42 -12.62 -4.01
C GLU A 163 19.05 -13.00 -4.58
N LYS A 164 18.82 -12.78 -5.89
CA LYS A 164 17.53 -13.02 -6.56
C LYS A 164 16.34 -12.42 -5.76
N PRO A 165 16.35 -11.10 -5.51
CA PRO A 165 15.38 -10.46 -4.66
C PRO A 165 13.96 -10.53 -5.25
N ARG A 166 12.97 -10.62 -4.36
CA ARG A 166 11.54 -10.54 -4.68
C ARG A 166 11.01 -9.10 -4.61
N MET A 167 11.77 -8.21 -3.99
CA MET A 167 11.42 -6.81 -3.82
C MET A 167 12.57 -5.91 -4.27
N VAL A 168 12.29 -4.95 -5.14
CA VAL A 168 13.25 -3.96 -5.63
C VAL A 168 12.78 -2.59 -5.18
N ILE A 169 13.59 -1.90 -4.40
CA ILE A 169 13.34 -0.53 -3.97
C ILE A 169 14.36 0.33 -4.70
N GLY A 170 14.01 1.47 -5.27
CA GLY A 170 15.03 2.26 -5.94
C GLY A 170 14.56 3.57 -6.52
N THR A 171 15.52 4.32 -7.06
CA THR A 171 15.25 5.58 -7.76
C THR A 171 14.99 5.29 -9.24
N PRO A 172 14.03 5.98 -9.89
CA PRO A 172 13.67 5.74 -11.29
C PRO A 172 14.88 5.64 -12.24
N GLY A 173 15.81 6.61 -12.20
CA GLY A 173 16.97 6.63 -13.11
C GLY A 173 18.02 5.53 -12.91
N ARG A 174 17.88 4.66 -11.91
CA ARG A 174 18.73 3.46 -11.74
C ARG A 174 17.99 2.17 -12.08
N VAL A 175 16.68 2.14 -11.82
CA VAL A 175 15.84 0.95 -12.00
C VAL A 175 15.37 0.81 -13.45
N LEU A 176 15.03 1.93 -14.09
CA LEU A 176 14.64 2.02 -15.51
C LEU A 176 15.89 2.13 -16.41
#